data_AF-A0A9D6B3R7-F1
#
_entry.id   AF-A0A9D6B3R7-F1
#
_cell.length_a   1.000
_cell.length_b   1.000
_cell.length_c   1.000
_cell.angle_alpha   90.00
_cell.angle_beta   90.00
_cell.angle_gamma   90.00
#
_symmetry.space_group_name_H-M   'P 1'
#
loop_
_entity.id
_entity.type
_entity.pdbx_description
1 polymer ?
#
loop_
_entity_poly.entity_id
_entity_poly.type
_entity_poly.pdbx_seq_one_letter_code
_entity_poly.pdbx_strand_id
1 'polypeptide(L)'
;MPEDQGNQAVVNSEAGANTAVTEPTPVASTPSQDASASSGNEAPQTQDTQVGQSDDGEIHLIEETQPPETPKPDESTEGDDQLPKKGADARKDQLNQNIRSLVAETHELEQQKQRLASQVEQINAQVYQPPSYDDLPTIDDLMQKENPNTGEFYTHQEAQIERLLGEQQVNEQVQKLNSYNQKVSASTYNMSVESEKALSDFPWSDPQNQSEYDAEIAPLASKLLAENIVFDPNTGHPIGVNQPIYDIYKTIDVARQSGIRLGEAKGQQSVEQMLSSADNMGAGVRSERAFNQLSTEQMEANLRKKGHDV
;
A
#
# COMPACT_ATOMS: atom_id res chain seq x y z
N MET A 1 2.88 52.20 -64.29
CA MET A 1 3.38 53.40 -63.59
C MET A 1 3.64 52.99 -62.15
N PRO A 2 4.85 53.23 -61.62
CA PRO A 2 5.92 52.24 -61.85
C PRO A 2 6.59 51.72 -60.56
N GLU A 3 7.62 50.90 -60.76
CA GLU A 3 8.85 50.66 -59.97
C GLU A 3 9.02 51.40 -58.61
N ASP A 4 9.60 50.78 -57.57
CA ASP A 4 11.06 50.54 -57.51
C ASP A 4 11.51 49.38 -56.57
N GLN A 5 12.78 48.95 -56.66
CA GLN A 5 13.45 47.98 -55.77
C GLN A 5 14.68 48.60 -55.06
N GLY A 6 14.54 48.95 -53.77
CA GLY A 6 15.49 49.77 -53.00
C GLY A 6 16.41 49.04 -51.99
N ASN A 7 17.19 48.07 -52.47
CA ASN A 7 18.25 47.32 -51.77
C ASN A 7 19.25 48.16 -50.90
N GLN A 8 19.51 47.78 -49.63
CA GLN A 8 20.87 47.54 -49.02
C GLN A 8 20.91 47.41 -47.47
N ALA A 9 22.01 46.87 -46.93
CA ALA A 9 22.27 46.69 -45.49
C ALA A 9 23.74 47.01 -45.09
N VAL A 10 23.93 47.58 -43.88
CA VAL A 10 25.19 47.84 -43.15
C VAL A 10 24.82 47.87 -41.65
N VAL A 11 25.33 47.12 -40.65
CA VAL A 11 26.59 46.37 -40.36
C VAL A 11 27.70 47.20 -39.69
N ASN A 12 27.76 47.16 -38.35
CA ASN A 12 28.92 47.23 -37.41
C ASN A 12 28.42 47.50 -35.96
N SER A 13 28.86 46.82 -34.88
CA SER A 13 30.18 46.78 -34.20
C SER A 13 30.50 48.08 -33.42
N GLU A 14 31.15 48.13 -32.23
CA GLU A 14 31.69 47.17 -31.23
C GLU A 14 32.08 47.99 -29.96
N ALA A 15 32.44 47.53 -28.74
CA ALA A 15 32.64 46.25 -28.01
C ALA A 15 32.34 46.54 -26.49
N GLY A 16 32.53 45.72 -25.43
CA GLY A 16 33.11 44.38 -25.20
C GLY A 16 34.30 44.40 -24.20
N ALA A 17 34.15 43.87 -22.97
CA ALA A 17 35.23 43.77 -21.96
C ALA A 17 35.05 42.59 -20.97
N ASN A 18 36.14 41.88 -20.66
CA ASN A 18 36.21 40.76 -19.69
C ASN A 18 36.99 41.16 -18.42
N THR A 19 36.65 40.57 -17.27
CA THR A 19 37.62 40.25 -16.20
C THR A 19 37.17 38.98 -15.46
N ALA A 20 38.11 38.22 -14.88
CA ALA A 20 37.86 36.92 -14.25
C ALA A 20 38.62 36.75 -12.92
N VAL A 21 38.16 35.80 -12.10
CA VAL A 21 38.89 35.02 -11.06
C VAL A 21 39.84 35.76 -10.10
N THR A 22 39.51 35.73 -8.79
CA THR A 22 40.45 35.21 -7.76
C THR A 22 39.74 34.73 -6.50
N GLU A 23 40.21 33.61 -5.94
CA GLU A 23 40.01 33.21 -4.53
C GLU A 23 41.09 33.92 -3.65
N PRO A 24 40.95 34.03 -2.31
CA PRO A 24 41.55 32.98 -1.46
C PRO A 24 40.93 32.76 -0.05
N THR A 25 41.01 31.51 0.42
CA THR A 25 41.21 31.17 1.86
C THR A 25 42.72 31.00 2.12
N PRO A 26 43.28 31.22 3.34
CA PRO A 26 43.42 30.10 4.30
C PRO A 26 43.63 30.42 5.82
N VAL A 27 43.62 29.35 6.66
CA VAL A 27 44.28 29.14 8.00
C VAL A 27 43.93 30.03 9.24
N ALA A 28 43.98 29.57 10.51
CA ALA A 28 44.06 28.22 11.10
C ALA A 28 43.84 28.18 12.65
N SER A 29 43.60 26.97 13.19
CA SER A 29 44.07 26.42 14.50
C SER A 29 43.53 27.01 15.84
N THR A 30 42.69 26.30 16.62
CA THR A 30 42.93 25.16 17.58
C THR A 30 43.32 25.61 19.01
N PRO A 31 43.38 24.72 20.04
CA PRO A 31 42.40 23.71 20.48
C PRO A 31 42.07 23.82 22.00
N SER A 32 41.30 22.87 22.55
CA SER A 32 41.43 22.42 23.95
C SER A 32 40.94 20.98 24.11
N GLN A 33 41.66 20.19 24.93
CA GLN A 33 41.33 18.82 25.32
C GLN A 33 41.55 18.66 26.83
N ASP A 34 40.64 17.96 27.50
CA ASP A 34 40.90 17.05 28.62
C ASP A 34 39.65 16.16 28.73
N ALA A 35 39.63 14.84 28.51
CA ALA A 35 40.51 13.74 28.91
C ALA A 35 40.17 13.14 30.29
N SER A 36 39.60 11.93 30.26
CA SER A 36 39.69 10.96 31.35
C SER A 36 39.67 9.53 30.79
N ALA A 37 40.45 8.66 31.42
CA ALA A 37 40.71 7.28 31.00
C ALA A 37 39.57 6.32 31.48
N SER A 38 39.52 5.01 31.14
CA SER A 38 40.64 4.12 30.81
C SER A 38 40.24 2.82 30.09
N SER A 39 41.18 2.32 29.27
CA SER A 39 41.43 0.93 28.82
C SER A 39 40.25 -0.04 28.57
N GLY A 40 40.04 -0.41 27.30
CA GLY A 40 40.96 -1.34 26.61
C GLY A 40 40.47 -2.76 26.32
N ASN A 41 40.21 -3.05 25.03
CA ASN A 41 40.88 -4.13 24.26
C ASN A 41 40.47 -4.08 22.78
N GLU A 42 41.31 -4.63 21.89
CA GLU A 42 41.15 -4.59 20.43
C GLU A 42 40.50 -5.86 19.86
N ALA A 43 39.61 -5.69 18.88
CA ALA A 43 39.29 -6.66 17.81
C ALA A 43 38.68 -5.89 16.61
N PRO A 44 38.81 -6.37 15.36
CA PRO A 44 38.95 -5.46 14.20
C PRO A 44 37.65 -5.05 13.49
N GLN A 45 37.71 -3.90 12.80
CA GLN A 45 36.71 -3.47 11.81
C GLN A 45 36.95 -4.12 10.44
N THR A 46 35.85 -4.29 9.68
CA THR A 46 35.84 -4.16 8.22
C THR A 46 34.68 -3.22 7.83
N GLN A 47 34.77 -2.56 6.67
CA GLN A 47 34.06 -1.29 6.40
C GLN A 47 32.89 -1.41 5.41
N ASP A 48 32.16 -0.29 5.26
CA ASP A 48 30.93 -0.08 4.50
C ASP A 48 30.86 -0.67 3.09
N THR A 49 29.63 -1.00 2.69
CA THR A 49 29.26 -1.27 1.30
C THR A 49 28.95 0.03 0.59
N GLN A 50 29.77 0.42 -0.39
CA GLN A 50 29.57 1.63 -1.18
C GLN A 50 28.52 1.40 -2.30
N VAL A 51 27.44 2.17 -2.29
CA VAL A 51 26.41 2.15 -3.34
C VAL A 51 26.86 3.00 -4.53
N GLY A 52 26.74 2.45 -5.74
CA GLY A 52 26.87 3.19 -6.99
C GLY A 52 25.62 3.00 -7.86
N GLN A 53 24.88 4.08 -8.08
CA GLN A 53 23.92 4.15 -9.19
C GLN A 53 24.65 4.66 -10.44
N SER A 54 24.34 4.04 -11.59
CA SER A 54 24.53 4.64 -12.90
C SER A 54 23.23 4.51 -13.68
N ASP A 55 22.86 5.57 -14.37
CA ASP A 55 21.65 5.70 -15.17
C ASP A 55 22.04 5.78 -16.65
N ASP A 56 21.68 4.76 -17.43
CA ASP A 56 21.37 4.87 -18.86
C ASP A 56 20.60 3.63 -19.34
N GLY A 57 19.81 3.76 -20.40
CA GLY A 57 18.81 2.76 -20.78
C GLY A 57 18.99 2.13 -22.16
N GLU A 58 19.56 0.92 -22.22
CA GLU A 58 19.45 0.07 -23.41
C GLU A 58 19.42 -1.43 -23.08
N ILE A 59 18.39 -2.15 -23.56
CA ILE A 59 18.23 -3.60 -23.33
C ILE A 59 18.82 -4.38 -24.51
N HIS A 60 20.11 -4.69 -24.45
CA HIS A 60 20.75 -5.58 -25.44
C HIS A 60 20.63 -7.05 -25.04
N LEU A 61 19.94 -7.81 -25.88
CA LEU A 61 19.76 -9.26 -25.76
C LEU A 61 21.05 -9.97 -26.20
N ILE A 62 21.83 -10.50 -25.25
CA ILE A 62 23.06 -11.25 -25.56
C ILE A 62 22.72 -12.74 -25.72
N GLU A 63 22.66 -13.19 -26.97
CA GLU A 63 22.63 -14.60 -27.37
C GLU A 63 24.07 -15.17 -27.33
N GLU A 64 24.50 -15.71 -26.17
CA GLU A 64 25.87 -16.23 -26.05
C GLU A 64 26.04 -17.61 -26.73
N THR A 65 26.94 -17.64 -27.71
CA THR A 65 27.21 -18.79 -28.58
C THR A 65 28.24 -19.75 -27.95
N GLN A 66 28.30 -21.00 -28.43
CA GLN A 66 29.19 -22.06 -27.93
C GLN A 66 30.68 -21.65 -27.81
N PRO A 67 31.36 -21.96 -26.69
CA PRO A 67 32.82 -21.95 -26.61
C PRO A 67 33.45 -23.22 -27.22
N PRO A 68 34.69 -23.16 -27.76
CA PRO A 68 35.32 -24.24 -28.54
C PRO A 68 36.08 -25.30 -27.73
N GLU A 69 36.49 -26.38 -28.41
CA GLU A 69 37.18 -27.55 -27.85
C GLU A 69 38.72 -27.41 -27.63
N THR A 70 39.21 -28.11 -26.60
CA THR A 70 40.59 -28.65 -26.40
C THR A 70 41.76 -27.67 -26.15
N PRO A 71 42.90 -28.11 -25.56
CA PRO A 71 43.30 -29.49 -25.20
C PRO A 71 43.62 -29.77 -23.71
N LYS A 72 43.83 -31.05 -23.39
CA LYS A 72 44.40 -31.54 -22.11
C LYS A 72 45.91 -31.25 -22.00
N PRO A 73 46.46 -31.30 -20.77
CA PRO A 73 47.30 -32.47 -20.44
C PRO A 73 46.93 -33.15 -19.09
N ASP A 74 47.59 -34.28 -18.81
CA ASP A 74 47.68 -34.95 -17.49
C ASP A 74 48.53 -34.09 -16.50
N GLU A 75 48.66 -34.37 -15.19
CA GLU A 75 48.42 -35.62 -14.44
C GLU A 75 48.10 -35.35 -12.95
N SER A 76 47.43 -36.31 -12.30
CA SER A 76 47.36 -36.60 -10.85
C SER A 76 47.63 -35.50 -9.78
N THR A 77 46.59 -35.15 -9.03
CA THR A 77 46.61 -35.24 -7.55
C THR A 77 45.22 -35.68 -7.08
N GLU A 78 45.14 -36.37 -5.94
CA GLU A 78 43.92 -37.06 -5.48
C GLU A 78 42.79 -36.08 -5.08
N GLY A 79 41.55 -36.50 -5.33
CA GLY A 79 40.37 -35.63 -5.22
C GLY A 79 39.89 -35.42 -3.78
N ASP A 80 39.77 -34.15 -3.40
CA ASP A 80 39.14 -33.64 -2.18
C ASP A 80 37.73 -34.22 -1.91
N ASP A 81 37.34 -34.24 -0.62
CA ASP A 81 36.23 -35.03 -0.10
C ASP A 81 34.88 -34.73 -0.79
N GLN A 82 34.30 -35.74 -1.44
CA GLN A 82 33.00 -35.64 -2.11
C GLN A 82 31.83 -35.66 -1.12
N LEU A 83 31.70 -34.59 -0.34
CA LEU A 83 30.46 -34.22 0.34
C LEU A 83 29.27 -34.22 -0.66
N PRO A 84 28.06 -34.62 -0.24
CA PRO A 84 26.98 -35.02 -1.15
C PRO A 84 26.28 -33.85 -1.86
N LYS A 85 26.96 -33.25 -2.86
CA LYS A 85 26.49 -32.13 -3.71
C LYS A 85 25.09 -32.36 -4.30
N LYS A 86 24.74 -33.61 -4.60
CA LYS A 86 23.40 -34.04 -5.08
C LYS A 86 22.24 -33.50 -4.24
N GLY A 87 22.42 -33.33 -2.92
CA GLY A 87 21.40 -32.77 -2.03
C GLY A 87 21.44 -31.24 -1.92
N ALA A 88 22.47 -30.56 -2.41
CA ALA A 88 22.55 -29.10 -2.46
C ALA A 88 21.93 -28.57 -3.77
N ASP A 89 22.29 -29.17 -4.90
CA ASP A 89 21.84 -28.69 -6.21
C ASP A 89 20.35 -28.98 -6.44
N ALA A 90 19.84 -30.15 -6.01
CA ALA A 90 18.41 -30.43 -6.01
C ALA A 90 17.58 -29.44 -5.14
N ARG A 91 18.17 -28.89 -4.06
CA ARG A 91 17.54 -27.81 -3.26
C ARG A 91 17.59 -26.46 -3.97
N LYS A 92 18.63 -26.17 -4.76
CA LYS A 92 18.65 -24.98 -5.65
C LYS A 92 17.59 -25.11 -6.73
N ASP A 93 17.44 -26.27 -7.36
CA ASP A 93 16.43 -26.49 -8.41
C ASP A 93 15.01 -26.37 -7.87
N GLN A 94 14.73 -26.94 -6.68
CA GLN A 94 13.46 -26.74 -5.99
C GLN A 94 13.22 -25.27 -5.63
N LEU A 95 14.24 -24.56 -5.12
CA LEU A 95 14.13 -23.13 -4.81
C LEU A 95 13.89 -22.29 -6.08
N ASN A 96 14.57 -22.60 -7.18
CA ASN A 96 14.39 -21.92 -8.48
C ASN A 96 13.00 -22.18 -9.07
N GLN A 97 12.44 -23.38 -8.89
CA GLN A 97 11.05 -23.69 -9.26
C GLN A 97 10.06 -22.90 -8.41
N ASN A 98 10.25 -22.88 -7.08
CA ASN A 98 9.42 -22.10 -6.16
C ASN A 98 9.47 -20.59 -6.48
N ILE A 99 10.65 -20.03 -6.77
CA ILE A 99 10.82 -18.63 -7.18
C ILE A 99 10.07 -18.34 -8.48
N ARG A 100 10.18 -19.21 -9.49
CA ARG A 100 9.43 -19.06 -10.75
C ARG A 100 7.91 -19.12 -10.55
N SER A 101 7.44 -20.00 -9.66
CA SER A 101 6.03 -20.09 -9.29
C SER A 101 5.55 -18.80 -8.60
N LEU A 102 6.30 -18.32 -7.60
CA LEU A 102 5.95 -17.11 -6.84
C LEU A 102 6.00 -15.84 -7.71
N VAL A 103 6.92 -15.77 -8.68
CA VAL A 103 6.96 -14.67 -9.67
C VAL A 103 5.76 -14.72 -10.62
N ALA A 104 5.31 -15.91 -11.05
CA ALA A 104 4.11 -16.06 -11.86
C ALA A 104 2.84 -15.67 -11.08
N GLU A 105 2.71 -16.13 -9.84
CA GLU A 105 1.66 -15.76 -8.90
C GLU A 105 1.62 -14.24 -8.66
N THR A 106 2.77 -13.61 -8.40
CA THR A 106 2.90 -12.15 -8.24
C THR A 106 2.42 -11.40 -9.49
N HIS A 107 2.72 -11.91 -10.69
CA HIS A 107 2.32 -11.30 -11.96
C HIS A 107 0.82 -11.47 -12.26
N GLU A 108 0.22 -12.59 -11.88
CA GLU A 108 -1.24 -12.80 -11.97
C GLU A 108 -1.98 -11.89 -10.97
N LEU A 109 -1.48 -11.80 -9.75
CA LEU A 109 -1.99 -10.94 -8.68
C LEU A 109 -1.94 -9.45 -9.07
N GLU A 110 -0.86 -9.00 -9.72
CA GLU A 110 -0.76 -7.61 -10.20
C GLU A 110 -1.71 -7.34 -11.39
N GLN A 111 -1.90 -8.30 -12.29
CA GLN A 111 -2.96 -8.20 -13.31
C GLN A 111 -4.36 -8.13 -12.69
N GLN A 112 -4.64 -8.88 -11.62
CA GLN A 112 -5.93 -8.83 -10.93
C GLN A 112 -6.18 -7.43 -10.37
N LYS A 113 -5.20 -6.82 -9.68
CA LYS A 113 -5.28 -5.42 -9.23
C LYS A 113 -5.49 -4.44 -10.38
N GLN A 114 -4.76 -4.58 -11.48
CA GLN A 114 -4.87 -3.67 -12.63
C GLN A 114 -6.26 -3.74 -13.29
N ARG A 115 -6.82 -4.95 -13.43
CA ARG A 115 -8.20 -5.16 -13.91
C ARG A 115 -9.20 -4.47 -12.98
N LEU A 116 -9.04 -4.62 -11.66
CA LEU A 116 -9.92 -4.01 -10.66
C LEU A 116 -9.81 -2.48 -10.64
N ALA A 117 -8.60 -1.92 -10.74
CA ALA A 117 -8.37 -0.48 -10.86
C ALA A 117 -9.05 0.10 -12.11
N SER A 118 -8.88 -0.55 -13.27
CA SER A 118 -9.52 -0.13 -14.53
C SER A 118 -11.05 -0.24 -14.47
N GLN A 119 -11.59 -1.24 -13.77
CA GLN A 119 -13.03 -1.38 -13.56
C GLN A 119 -13.59 -0.25 -12.68
N VAL A 120 -12.93 0.05 -11.56
CA VAL A 120 -13.29 1.16 -10.66
C VAL A 120 -13.21 2.50 -11.38
N GLU A 121 -12.18 2.73 -12.20
CA GLU A 121 -12.04 3.92 -13.03
C GLU A 121 -13.19 4.05 -14.04
N GLN A 122 -13.55 2.98 -14.75
CA GLN A 122 -14.67 2.98 -15.71
C GLN A 122 -16.04 3.21 -15.05
N ILE A 123 -16.25 2.70 -13.84
CA ILE A 123 -17.45 2.96 -13.04
C ILE A 123 -17.48 4.44 -12.62
N ASN A 124 -16.39 4.92 -12.02
CA ASN A 124 -16.33 6.27 -11.47
C ASN A 124 -16.36 7.34 -12.57
N ALA A 125 -15.79 7.11 -13.76
CA ALA A 125 -15.86 8.05 -14.88
C ALA A 125 -17.30 8.30 -15.41
N GLN A 126 -18.26 7.41 -15.13
CA GLN A 126 -19.67 7.59 -15.51
C GLN A 126 -20.46 8.46 -14.51
N VAL A 127 -19.98 8.63 -13.28
CA VAL A 127 -20.70 9.23 -12.15
C VAL A 127 -19.96 10.45 -11.59
N TYR A 128 -18.65 10.37 -11.53
CA TYR A 128 -17.70 11.40 -11.09
C TYR A 128 -16.84 11.82 -12.28
N GLN A 129 -17.41 12.61 -13.19
CA GLN A 129 -16.61 13.20 -14.28
C GLN A 129 -15.51 14.10 -13.68
N PRO A 130 -14.23 13.93 -14.05
CA PRO A 130 -13.19 14.87 -13.67
C PRO A 130 -13.45 16.22 -14.38
N PRO A 131 -13.23 17.37 -13.71
CA PRO A 131 -13.37 18.67 -14.36
C PRO A 131 -12.32 18.83 -15.47
N SER A 132 -12.69 19.37 -16.62
CA SER A 132 -11.73 19.66 -17.70
C SER A 132 -11.07 21.02 -17.51
N TYR A 133 -9.90 21.19 -18.14
CA TYR A 133 -9.33 22.51 -18.39
C TYR A 133 -10.14 23.31 -19.42
N ASP A 134 -10.92 22.63 -20.27
CA ASP A 134 -11.80 23.27 -21.26
C ASP A 134 -13.02 23.95 -20.61
N ASP A 135 -13.37 23.57 -19.38
CA ASP A 135 -14.45 24.18 -18.60
C ASP A 135 -14.01 25.50 -17.92
N LEU A 136 -12.71 25.81 -17.93
CA LEU A 136 -12.16 27.02 -17.32
C LEU A 136 -12.36 28.23 -18.25
N PRO A 137 -12.85 29.38 -17.74
CA PRO A 137 -12.95 30.60 -18.53
C PRO A 137 -11.60 31.04 -19.11
N THR A 138 -11.60 31.60 -20.32
CA THR A 138 -10.38 32.20 -20.87
C THR A 138 -10.04 33.51 -20.15
N ILE A 139 -8.80 33.99 -20.32
CA ILE A 139 -8.36 35.26 -19.73
C ILE A 139 -9.23 36.42 -20.24
N ASP A 140 -9.61 36.39 -21.52
CA ASP A 140 -10.49 37.41 -22.13
C ASP A 140 -11.94 37.32 -21.61
N ASP A 141 -12.44 36.12 -21.28
CA ASP A 141 -13.75 35.94 -20.62
C ASP A 141 -13.74 36.42 -19.16
N LEU A 142 -12.61 36.30 -18.46
CA LEU A 142 -12.43 36.80 -17.10
C LEU A 142 -12.36 38.32 -17.07
N MET A 143 -11.61 38.93 -18.00
CA MET A 143 -11.53 40.39 -18.13
C MET A 143 -12.87 41.07 -18.49
N GLN A 144 -13.86 40.30 -18.96
CA GLN A 144 -15.24 40.77 -19.18
C GLN A 144 -16.16 40.60 -17.97
N LYS A 145 -15.67 40.07 -16.84
CA LYS A 145 -16.41 39.89 -15.59
C LYS A 145 -15.95 40.89 -14.54
N GLU A 146 -16.86 41.21 -13.62
CA GLU A 146 -16.56 41.96 -12.40
C GLU A 146 -15.86 41.03 -11.39
N ASN A 147 -14.73 41.46 -10.84
CA ASN A 147 -13.98 40.74 -9.82
C ASN A 147 -14.72 40.86 -8.48
N PRO A 148 -15.20 39.76 -7.88
CA PRO A 148 -16.04 39.79 -6.69
C PRO A 148 -15.31 40.30 -5.43
N ASN A 149 -13.97 40.44 -5.49
CA ASN A 149 -13.16 40.95 -4.39
C ASN A 149 -12.96 42.47 -4.44
N THR A 150 -13.15 43.12 -5.60
CA THR A 150 -12.86 44.55 -5.81
C THR A 150 -14.07 45.36 -6.28
N GLY A 151 -15.02 44.75 -7.01
CA GLY A 151 -16.12 45.47 -7.65
C GLY A 151 -15.73 46.21 -8.93
N GLU A 152 -14.55 45.91 -9.49
CA GLU A 152 -14.10 46.39 -10.80
C GLU A 152 -13.90 45.20 -11.76
N PHE A 153 -13.81 45.44 -13.07
CA PHE A 153 -13.51 44.37 -14.03
C PHE A 153 -12.12 43.78 -13.79
N TYR A 154 -11.95 42.46 -13.91
CA TYR A 154 -10.64 41.80 -13.75
C TYR A 154 -9.59 42.46 -14.66
N THR A 155 -8.48 42.91 -14.08
CA THR A 155 -7.29 43.25 -14.88
C THR A 155 -6.67 41.99 -15.48
N HIS A 156 -5.86 42.15 -16.54
CA HIS A 156 -5.20 41.02 -17.19
C HIS A 156 -4.32 40.18 -16.24
N GLN A 157 -3.72 40.80 -15.21
CA GLN A 157 -2.91 40.10 -14.21
C GLN A 157 -3.79 39.29 -13.24
N GLU A 158 -4.90 39.87 -12.76
CA GLU A 158 -5.86 39.15 -11.91
C GLU A 158 -6.52 38.00 -12.68
N ALA A 159 -6.88 38.20 -13.95
CA ALA A 159 -7.44 37.16 -14.81
C ALA A 159 -6.46 36.00 -15.07
N GLN A 160 -5.16 36.28 -15.18
CA GLN A 160 -4.13 35.22 -15.22
C GLN A 160 -4.05 34.44 -13.89
N ILE A 161 -4.12 35.13 -12.74
CA ILE A 161 -4.05 34.51 -11.41
C ILE A 161 -5.30 33.66 -11.13
N GLU A 162 -6.49 34.17 -11.43
CA GLU A 162 -7.78 33.47 -11.30
C GLU A 162 -7.79 32.21 -12.17
N ARG A 163 -7.34 32.30 -13.42
CA ARG A 163 -7.21 31.14 -14.31
C ARG A 163 -6.22 30.10 -13.73
N LEU A 164 -5.04 30.53 -13.27
CA LEU A 164 -4.04 29.64 -12.69
C LEU A 164 -4.55 28.93 -11.41
N LEU A 165 -5.34 29.63 -10.60
CA LEU A 165 -6.02 29.05 -9.43
C LEU A 165 -7.06 28.00 -9.85
N GLY A 166 -7.82 28.26 -10.92
CA GLY A 166 -8.72 27.28 -11.53
C GLY A 166 -7.98 26.05 -12.07
N GLU A 167 -6.86 26.23 -12.77
CA GLU A 167 -6.00 25.15 -13.26
C GLU A 167 -5.42 24.33 -12.09
N GLN A 168 -5.06 24.96 -10.96
CA GLN A 168 -4.68 24.26 -9.72
C GLN A 168 -5.86 23.47 -9.12
N GLN A 169 -7.06 24.05 -9.07
CA GLN A 169 -8.26 23.41 -8.52
C GLN A 169 -8.70 22.20 -9.37
N VAL A 170 -8.51 22.23 -10.69
CA VAL A 170 -8.68 21.07 -11.59
C VAL A 170 -7.68 19.97 -11.23
N ASN A 171 -6.39 20.28 -11.14
CA ASN A 171 -5.35 19.33 -10.75
C ASN A 171 -5.65 18.65 -9.40
N GLU A 172 -6.04 19.43 -8.38
CA GLU A 172 -6.40 18.88 -7.08
C GLU A 172 -7.58 17.92 -7.13
N GLN A 173 -8.62 18.21 -7.94
CA GLN A 173 -9.78 17.35 -8.06
C GLN A 173 -9.45 16.05 -8.79
N VAL A 174 -8.65 16.10 -9.87
CA VAL A 174 -8.15 14.90 -10.56
C VAL A 174 -7.30 14.03 -9.62
N GLN A 175 -6.41 14.63 -8.81
CA GLN A 175 -5.64 13.87 -7.82
C GLN A 175 -6.52 13.25 -6.72
N LYS A 176 -7.56 13.96 -6.25
CA LYS A 176 -8.52 13.45 -5.25
C LYS A 176 -9.32 12.27 -5.81
N LEU A 177 -9.78 12.33 -7.06
CA LEU A 177 -10.45 11.23 -7.77
C LEU A 177 -9.51 10.03 -7.98
N ASN A 178 -8.28 10.25 -8.43
CA ASN A 178 -7.30 9.17 -8.60
C ASN A 178 -6.97 8.47 -7.26
N SER A 179 -6.82 9.23 -6.18
CA SER A 179 -6.63 8.69 -4.82
C SER A 179 -7.87 7.93 -4.31
N TYR A 180 -9.08 8.34 -4.69
CA TYR A 180 -10.31 7.61 -4.39
C TYR A 180 -10.37 6.29 -5.14
N ASN A 181 -10.16 6.31 -6.47
CA ASN A 181 -10.14 5.12 -7.32
C ASN A 181 -9.13 4.08 -6.80
N GLN A 182 -7.92 4.51 -6.42
CA GLN A 182 -6.88 3.63 -5.86
C GLN A 182 -7.27 3.01 -4.51
N LYS A 183 -7.96 3.76 -3.64
CA LYS A 183 -8.45 3.24 -2.35
C LYS A 183 -9.57 2.22 -2.54
N VAL A 184 -10.50 2.49 -3.44
CA VAL A 184 -11.60 1.58 -3.77
C VAL A 184 -11.08 0.30 -4.43
N SER A 185 -10.14 0.38 -5.37
CA SER A 185 -9.56 -0.81 -6.00
C SER A 185 -8.70 -1.63 -5.02
N ALA A 186 -7.93 -0.99 -4.13
CA ALA A 186 -7.21 -1.68 -3.08
C ALA A 186 -8.15 -2.36 -2.06
N SER A 187 -9.24 -1.68 -1.66
CA SER A 187 -10.19 -2.24 -0.69
C SER A 187 -11.00 -3.40 -1.28
N THR A 188 -11.52 -3.26 -2.51
CA THR A 188 -12.23 -4.35 -3.21
C THR A 188 -11.32 -5.54 -3.53
N TYR A 189 -10.03 -5.30 -3.82
CA TYR A 189 -9.04 -6.37 -3.94
C TYR A 189 -8.87 -7.12 -2.60
N ASN A 190 -8.66 -6.41 -1.50
CA ASN A 190 -8.53 -7.02 -0.17
C ASN A 190 -9.79 -7.80 0.22
N MET A 191 -10.99 -7.29 -0.10
CA MET A 191 -12.25 -7.99 0.12
C MET A 191 -12.32 -9.33 -0.65
N SER A 192 -11.79 -9.40 -1.87
CA SER A 192 -11.71 -10.67 -2.62
C SER A 192 -10.82 -11.68 -1.88
N VAL A 193 -9.59 -11.27 -1.53
CA VAL A 193 -8.61 -12.11 -0.83
C VAL A 193 -9.12 -12.58 0.53
N GLU A 194 -9.76 -11.71 1.31
CA GLU A 194 -10.36 -12.11 2.60
C GLU A 194 -11.56 -13.06 2.42
N SER A 195 -12.35 -12.89 1.36
CA SER A 195 -13.48 -13.79 1.04
C SER A 195 -13.01 -15.17 0.61
N GLU A 196 -12.00 -15.23 -0.29
CA GLU A 196 -11.38 -16.46 -0.76
C GLU A 196 -10.73 -17.22 0.41
N LYS A 197 -10.00 -16.51 1.27
CA LYS A 197 -9.43 -17.09 2.51
C LYS A 197 -10.51 -17.57 3.47
N ALA A 198 -11.59 -16.81 3.65
CA ALA A 198 -12.69 -17.22 4.53
C ALA A 198 -13.43 -18.46 4.02
N LEU A 199 -13.66 -18.58 2.71
CA LEU A 199 -14.26 -19.79 2.11
C LEU A 199 -13.36 -21.02 2.29
N SER A 200 -12.03 -20.86 2.18
CA SER A 200 -11.04 -21.92 2.43
C SER A 200 -11.00 -22.37 3.89
N ASP A 201 -10.97 -21.42 4.84
CA ASP A 201 -10.78 -21.73 6.27
C ASP A 201 -12.10 -22.05 7.00
N PHE A 202 -13.24 -21.64 6.44
CA PHE A 202 -14.58 -21.85 7.00
C PHE A 202 -15.51 -22.56 5.99
N PRO A 203 -15.22 -23.82 5.63
CA PRO A 203 -15.93 -24.57 4.59
C PRO A 203 -17.43 -24.77 4.86
N TRP A 204 -17.88 -24.62 6.12
CA TRP A 204 -19.30 -24.61 6.46
C TRP A 204 -20.09 -23.45 5.83
N SER A 205 -19.41 -22.42 5.34
CA SER A 205 -20.03 -21.29 4.65
C SER A 205 -20.26 -21.51 3.15
N ASP A 206 -19.53 -22.45 2.53
CA ASP A 206 -19.56 -22.69 1.09
C ASP A 206 -20.67 -23.69 0.69
N PRO A 207 -21.70 -23.28 -0.07
CA PRO A 207 -22.75 -24.19 -0.54
C PRO A 207 -22.28 -25.24 -1.57
N GLN A 208 -21.05 -25.14 -2.10
CA GLN A 208 -20.47 -26.24 -2.91
C GLN A 208 -19.95 -27.38 -2.03
N ASN A 209 -19.42 -27.10 -0.84
CA ASN A 209 -18.97 -28.14 0.11
C ASN A 209 -20.14 -28.74 0.91
N GLN A 210 -20.97 -29.53 0.23
CA GLN A 210 -22.15 -30.21 0.80
C GLN A 210 -21.84 -31.15 1.99
N SER A 211 -20.56 -31.49 2.25
CA SER A 211 -20.18 -32.33 3.39
C SER A 211 -19.97 -31.54 4.68
N GLU A 212 -19.75 -30.24 4.60
CA GLU A 212 -19.42 -29.37 5.74
C GLU A 212 -20.37 -28.18 5.88
N TYR A 213 -21.08 -27.82 4.80
CA TYR A 213 -22.02 -26.71 4.71
C TYR A 213 -23.09 -26.71 5.82
N ASP A 214 -23.19 -25.60 6.54
CA ASP A 214 -24.18 -25.38 7.60
C ASP A 214 -25.32 -24.51 7.09
N ALA A 215 -26.45 -25.15 6.75
CA ALA A 215 -27.62 -24.48 6.20
C ALA A 215 -28.37 -23.58 7.20
N GLU A 216 -28.10 -23.66 8.51
CA GLU A 216 -28.66 -22.73 9.50
C GLU A 216 -27.75 -21.50 9.70
N ILE A 217 -26.42 -21.70 9.65
CA ILE A 217 -25.44 -20.67 10.01
C ILE A 217 -24.87 -19.92 8.79
N ALA A 218 -24.64 -20.57 7.65
CA ALA A 218 -24.14 -19.90 6.45
C ALA A 218 -25.02 -18.71 5.99
N PRO A 219 -26.37 -18.79 5.99
CA PRO A 219 -27.22 -17.65 5.64
C PRO A 219 -27.09 -16.48 6.62
N LEU A 220 -26.80 -16.74 7.90
CA LEU A 220 -26.54 -15.70 8.91
C LEU A 220 -25.20 -15.02 8.66
N ALA A 221 -24.18 -15.77 8.25
CA ALA A 221 -22.88 -15.23 7.85
C ALA A 221 -22.99 -14.35 6.59
N SER A 222 -23.66 -14.83 5.54
CA SER A 222 -23.91 -14.04 4.33
C SER A 222 -24.69 -12.76 4.63
N LYS A 223 -25.68 -12.82 5.52
CA LYS A 223 -26.43 -11.64 5.96
C LYS A 223 -25.55 -10.64 6.72
N LEU A 224 -24.79 -11.10 7.71
CA LEU A 224 -23.94 -10.22 8.52
C LEU A 224 -22.82 -9.59 7.67
N LEU A 225 -22.28 -10.32 6.69
CA LEU A 225 -21.37 -9.77 5.70
C LEU A 225 -22.05 -8.66 4.88
N ALA A 226 -23.25 -8.89 4.36
CA ALA A 226 -24.01 -7.88 3.61
C ALA A 226 -24.35 -6.62 4.44
N GLU A 227 -24.58 -6.77 5.76
CA GLU A 227 -24.76 -5.64 6.69
C GLU A 227 -23.44 -4.88 7.01
N ASN A 228 -22.28 -5.42 6.64
CA ASN A 228 -20.96 -4.80 6.87
C ASN A 228 -20.26 -4.27 5.61
N ILE A 229 -20.72 -4.62 4.40
CA ILE A 229 -20.19 -4.04 3.15
C ILE A 229 -20.63 -2.57 3.03
N VAL A 230 -19.67 -1.70 2.76
CA VAL A 230 -19.89 -0.28 2.47
C VAL A 230 -20.03 -0.12 0.95
N PHE A 231 -21.13 0.48 0.51
CA PHE A 231 -21.41 0.77 -0.89
C PHE A 231 -21.31 2.27 -1.17
N ASP A 232 -20.82 2.64 -2.35
CA ASP A 232 -20.91 4.01 -2.86
C ASP A 232 -22.40 4.33 -3.16
N PRO A 233 -22.94 5.45 -2.67
CA PRO A 233 -24.37 5.78 -2.80
C PRO A 233 -24.78 6.23 -4.22
N ASN A 234 -23.83 6.61 -5.06
CA ASN A 234 -24.03 7.11 -6.42
C ASN A 234 -23.78 6.04 -7.48
N THR A 235 -22.79 5.16 -7.28
CA THR A 235 -22.47 4.06 -8.21
C THR A 235 -23.12 2.73 -7.81
N GLY A 236 -23.45 2.53 -6.52
CA GLY A 236 -23.98 1.27 -6.00
C GLY A 236 -22.95 0.14 -5.86
N HIS A 237 -21.66 0.40 -6.15
CA HIS A 237 -20.59 -0.59 -6.04
C HIS A 237 -20.03 -0.69 -4.62
N PRO A 238 -19.54 -1.86 -4.18
CA PRO A 238 -18.83 -1.99 -2.91
C PRO A 238 -17.51 -1.19 -2.96
N ILE A 239 -17.26 -0.42 -1.90
CA ILE A 239 -16.05 0.41 -1.74
C ILE A 239 -15.21 0.05 -0.51
N GLY A 240 -15.71 -0.88 0.31
CA GLY A 240 -14.98 -1.46 1.44
C GLY A 240 -15.90 -2.23 2.39
N VAL A 241 -15.41 -2.50 3.59
CA VAL A 241 -16.14 -3.14 4.70
C VAL A 241 -15.90 -2.41 6.01
N ASN A 242 -16.90 -2.39 6.89
CA ASN A 242 -16.80 -1.82 8.24
C ASN A 242 -15.97 -2.71 9.19
N GLN A 243 -15.91 -4.01 8.91
CA GLN A 243 -15.17 -5.03 9.66
C GLN A 243 -14.56 -6.03 8.66
N PRO A 244 -13.32 -6.51 8.86
CA PRO A 244 -12.71 -7.53 7.99
C PRO A 244 -13.62 -8.75 7.80
N ILE A 245 -13.75 -9.19 6.55
CA ILE A 245 -14.61 -10.31 6.14
C ILE A 245 -14.18 -11.58 6.86
N TYR A 246 -12.87 -11.82 6.94
CA TYR A 246 -12.32 -12.97 7.63
C TYR A 246 -12.70 -13.03 9.13
N ASP A 247 -12.68 -11.89 9.83
CA ASP A 247 -13.05 -11.85 11.25
C ASP A 247 -14.56 -12.02 11.48
N ILE A 248 -15.41 -11.66 10.50
CA ILE A 248 -16.85 -11.98 10.54
C ILE A 248 -17.03 -13.51 10.57
N TYR A 249 -16.45 -14.24 9.62
CA TYR A 249 -16.57 -15.71 9.56
C TYR A 249 -15.90 -16.41 10.76
N LYS A 250 -14.70 -15.98 11.17
CA LYS A 250 -14.00 -16.45 12.37
C LYS A 250 -14.85 -16.35 13.63
N THR A 251 -15.55 -15.23 13.82
CA THR A 251 -16.42 -15.00 14.98
C THR A 251 -17.63 -15.92 14.96
N ILE A 252 -18.24 -16.13 13.80
CA ILE A 252 -19.36 -17.05 13.63
C ILE A 252 -18.91 -18.50 13.86
N ASP A 253 -17.73 -18.90 13.40
CA ASP A 253 -17.23 -20.25 13.65
C ASP A 253 -16.93 -20.48 15.14
N VAL A 254 -16.37 -19.50 15.86
CA VAL A 254 -16.23 -19.56 17.33
C VAL A 254 -17.60 -19.69 18.02
N ALA A 255 -18.62 -18.95 17.57
CA ALA A 255 -19.98 -19.08 18.09
C ALA A 255 -20.59 -20.46 17.81
N ARG A 256 -20.37 -21.00 16.59
CA ARG A 256 -20.79 -22.35 16.17
C ARG A 256 -20.14 -23.44 17.01
N GLN A 257 -18.80 -23.42 17.14
CA GLN A 257 -18.04 -24.39 17.93
C GLN A 257 -18.40 -24.36 19.43
N SER A 258 -18.75 -23.19 19.97
CA SER A 258 -19.18 -23.03 21.37
C SER A 258 -20.68 -23.28 21.60
N GLY A 259 -21.46 -23.55 20.55
CA GLY A 259 -22.91 -23.78 20.64
C GLY A 259 -23.75 -22.53 20.93
N ILE A 260 -23.17 -21.34 20.79
CA ILE A 260 -23.86 -20.05 21.00
C ILE A 260 -24.82 -19.82 19.83
N ARG A 261 -26.12 -19.71 20.13
CA ARG A 261 -27.16 -19.47 19.11
C ARG A 261 -27.11 -18.04 18.60
N LEU A 262 -26.42 -17.85 17.48
CA LEU A 262 -26.29 -16.56 16.78
C LEU A 262 -27.67 -15.91 16.42
N GLY A 263 -28.76 -16.69 16.36
CA GLY A 263 -30.12 -16.15 16.20
C GLY A 263 -30.65 -15.33 17.39
N GLU A 264 -30.05 -15.46 18.59
CA GLU A 264 -30.37 -14.62 19.76
C GLU A 264 -29.46 -13.36 19.80
N ALA A 265 -28.31 -13.41 19.14
CA ALA A 265 -27.33 -12.35 19.00
C ALA A 265 -27.79 -11.25 18.01
N LYS A 266 -28.68 -10.36 18.47
CA LYS A 266 -29.24 -9.28 17.64
C LYS A 266 -28.21 -8.19 17.26
N GLY A 267 -27.50 -8.44 16.17
CA GLY A 267 -26.75 -7.43 15.41
C GLY A 267 -25.31 -7.19 15.90
N GLN A 268 -24.67 -6.19 15.28
CA GLN A 268 -23.23 -5.90 15.37
C GLN A 268 -22.68 -5.91 16.81
N GLN A 269 -23.38 -5.33 17.80
CA GLN A 269 -22.91 -5.30 19.19
C GLN A 269 -22.67 -6.70 19.79
N SER A 270 -23.42 -7.72 19.38
CA SER A 270 -23.20 -9.08 19.88
C SER A 270 -22.06 -9.79 19.15
N VAL A 271 -21.77 -9.40 17.90
CA VAL A 271 -20.61 -9.85 17.13
C VAL A 271 -19.35 -9.22 17.71
N GLU A 272 -19.37 -7.90 17.96
CA GLU A 272 -18.33 -7.11 18.61
C GLU A 272 -17.99 -7.64 20.02
N GLN A 273 -19.01 -8.01 20.82
CA GLN A 273 -18.81 -8.73 22.09
C GLN A 273 -18.18 -10.11 21.90
N MET A 274 -18.51 -10.83 20.82
CA MET A 274 -17.90 -12.14 20.52
C MET A 274 -16.45 -12.00 20.01
N LEU A 275 -16.09 -10.99 19.21
CA LEU A 275 -14.68 -10.66 18.88
C LEU A 275 -13.90 -10.38 20.16
N SER A 276 -14.40 -9.46 21.00
CA SER A 276 -13.76 -9.10 22.27
C SER A 276 -13.62 -10.29 23.23
N SER A 277 -14.58 -11.24 23.19
CA SER A 277 -14.50 -12.50 23.95
C SER A 277 -13.51 -13.50 23.33
N ALA A 278 -13.41 -13.56 22.01
CA ALA A 278 -12.50 -14.47 21.29
C ALA A 278 -11.03 -14.08 21.50
N ASP A 279 -10.70 -12.79 21.40
CA ASP A 279 -9.34 -12.32 21.70
C ASP A 279 -8.98 -12.54 23.18
N ASN A 280 -9.94 -12.32 24.10
CA ASN A 280 -9.74 -12.66 25.52
C ASN A 280 -9.61 -14.17 25.78
N MET A 281 -10.13 -15.05 24.92
CA MET A 281 -9.92 -16.51 25.03
C MET A 281 -8.53 -16.95 24.56
N GLY A 282 -7.77 -16.10 23.85
CA GLY A 282 -6.35 -16.32 23.55
C GLY A 282 -5.44 -16.16 24.79
N ALA A 283 -5.87 -15.42 25.80
CA ALA A 283 -5.22 -15.33 27.10
C ALA A 283 -5.89 -16.28 28.11
N GLY A 284 -5.11 -17.12 28.80
CA GLY A 284 -5.65 -18.16 29.69
C GLY A 284 -6.34 -17.63 30.95
N VAL A 285 -7.59 -17.18 30.84
CA VAL A 285 -8.39 -16.61 31.93
C VAL A 285 -9.29 -17.66 32.58
N ARG A 286 -9.12 -17.86 33.89
CA ARG A 286 -10.11 -18.56 34.72
C ARG A 286 -11.37 -17.69 34.82
N SER A 287 -12.52 -18.21 34.41
CA SER A 287 -13.81 -17.51 34.51
C SER A 287 -14.26 -17.32 35.97
N GLU A 288 -13.70 -16.33 36.67
CA GLU A 288 -14.30 -15.79 37.88
C GLU A 288 -15.56 -15.01 37.49
N ARG A 289 -16.74 -15.59 37.78
CA ARG A 289 -18.03 -14.91 37.55
C ARG A 289 -18.03 -13.57 38.27
N ALA A 290 -18.54 -12.53 37.60
CA ALA A 290 -18.67 -11.20 38.19
C ALA A 290 -19.42 -11.29 39.52
N PHE A 291 -18.97 -10.55 40.54
CA PHE A 291 -19.49 -10.65 41.91
C PHE A 291 -21.03 -10.53 41.98
N ASN A 292 -21.61 -9.66 41.15
CA ASN A 292 -23.05 -9.43 41.04
C ASN A 292 -23.86 -10.60 40.43
N GLN A 293 -23.20 -11.67 39.99
CA GLN A 293 -23.79 -12.91 39.45
C GLN A 293 -23.58 -14.13 40.37
N LEU A 294 -23.01 -13.92 41.56
CA LEU A 294 -22.86 -14.93 42.59
C LEU A 294 -24.12 -14.99 43.48
N SER A 295 -24.44 -16.15 44.03
CA SER A 295 -25.45 -16.23 45.11
C SER A 295 -24.95 -15.53 46.37
N THR A 296 -25.85 -15.21 47.32
CA THR A 296 -25.48 -14.55 48.59
C THR A 296 -24.40 -15.31 49.37
N GLU A 297 -24.53 -16.63 49.49
CA GLU A 297 -23.52 -17.50 50.10
C GLU A 297 -22.16 -17.44 49.38
N GLN A 298 -22.16 -17.33 48.05
CA GLN A 298 -20.96 -17.23 47.23
C GLN A 298 -20.34 -15.82 47.30
N MET A 299 -21.14 -14.77 47.45
CA MET A 299 -20.68 -13.40 47.72
C MET A 299 -20.02 -13.32 49.10
N GLU A 300 -20.65 -13.86 50.15
CA GLU A 300 -20.07 -13.99 51.48
C GLU A 300 -18.74 -14.77 51.46
N ALA A 301 -18.69 -15.93 50.81
CA ALA A 301 -17.47 -16.72 50.71
C ALA A 301 -16.34 -15.98 49.99
N ASN A 302 -16.66 -15.16 48.97
CA ASN A 302 -15.68 -14.35 48.24
C ASN A 302 -15.20 -13.14 49.09
N LEU A 303 -16.09 -12.52 49.86
CA LEU A 303 -15.75 -11.46 50.82
C LEU A 303 -14.87 -11.97 51.96
N ARG A 304 -15.24 -13.08 52.62
CA ARG A 304 -14.43 -13.70 53.68
C ARG A 304 -13.06 -14.16 53.16
N LYS A 305 -12.99 -14.69 51.92
CA LYS A 305 -11.72 -15.02 51.23
C LYS A 305 -10.85 -13.78 50.94
N LYS A 306 -11.44 -12.58 50.83
CA LYS A 306 -10.74 -11.30 50.69
C LYS A 306 -10.42 -10.61 52.02
N GLY A 307 -10.69 -11.28 53.16
CA GLY A 307 -10.39 -10.75 54.50
C GLY A 307 -11.43 -9.75 55.02
N HIS A 308 -12.59 -9.63 54.38
CA HIS A 308 -13.73 -8.92 54.95
C HIS A 308 -14.51 -9.87 55.86
N ASP A 309 -14.72 -9.47 57.11
CA ASP A 309 -15.67 -10.16 57.99
C ASP A 309 -17.10 -9.78 57.58
N VAL A 310 -18.01 -10.76 57.58
CA VAL A 310 -19.39 -10.66 57.08
C VAL A 310 -20.29 -11.56 57.92
#